data_AF-A0A2A4R6U2-F1
#
_entry.id   AF-A0A2A4R6U2-F1
#
_cell.length_a   1.000
_cell.length_b   1.000
_cell.length_c   1.000
_cell.angle_alpha   90.00
_cell.angle_beta   90.00
_cell.angle_gamma   90.00
#
_symmetry.space_group_name_H-M   'P 1'
#
loop_
_entity.id
_entity.type
_entity.pdbx_description
1 polymer ?
#
loop_
_entity_poly.entity_id
_entity_poly.type
_entity_poly.pdbx_seq_one_letter_code
_entity_poly.pdbx_strand_id
1 'polypeptide(L)'
;MPLIVDANRAGDFRRPVSNHAAEILNRIKQRRVKIAVGGKLYRELAQTRFLGLMIELKRIGLLVTIDDALVFSETKKVEELKLKSDDPHILALSRVSGVKLIYTEDKNLITDFKDTAIISPKGKIFSPTTSSKITCALLQKFGN
;
A
#
# COMPACT_ATOMS: atom_id res chain seq x y z
N MET A 1 -12.01 0.73 2.85
CA MET A 1 -10.75 1.49 2.83
C MET A 1 -9.74 0.86 1.87
N PRO A 2 -8.97 1.62 1.07
CA PRO A 2 -7.85 1.11 0.30
C PRO A 2 -6.54 1.07 1.12
N LEU A 3 -5.68 0.09 0.87
CA LEU A 3 -4.30 0.02 1.36
C LEU A 3 -3.32 -0.08 0.19
N ILE A 4 -2.09 0.36 0.40
CA ILE A 4 -1.00 0.20 -0.58
C ILE A 4 -0.17 -1.03 -0.18
N VAL A 5 0.12 -1.90 -1.14
CA VAL A 5 1.05 -3.02 -0.97
C VAL A 5 2.34 -2.66 -1.68
N ASP A 6 3.44 -2.62 -0.94
CA ASP A 6 4.77 -2.45 -1.50
C ASP A 6 5.14 -3.66 -2.37
N ALA A 7 5.77 -3.40 -3.52
CA ALA A 7 6.20 -4.44 -4.45
C ALA A 7 7.15 -5.45 -3.78
N ASN A 8 7.97 -5.02 -2.83
CA ASN A 8 8.89 -5.90 -2.10
C ASN A 8 8.18 -6.94 -1.21
N ARG A 9 6.91 -6.73 -0.86
CA ARG A 9 6.07 -7.64 -0.04
C ARG A 9 4.97 -8.31 -0.85
N ALA A 10 4.90 -8.06 -2.16
CA ALA A 10 3.92 -8.68 -3.05
C ALA A 10 3.97 -10.23 -3.01
N GLY A 11 5.16 -10.80 -2.72
CA GLY A 11 5.36 -12.24 -2.53
C GLY A 11 4.57 -12.86 -1.36
N ASP A 12 4.24 -12.08 -0.33
CA ASP A 12 3.59 -12.58 0.88
C ASP A 12 2.14 -13.03 0.65
N PHE A 13 1.52 -12.62 -0.45
CA PHE A 13 0.10 -12.86 -0.73
C PHE A 13 -0.18 -14.15 -1.52
N ARG A 14 0.85 -14.88 -1.97
CA ARG A 14 0.69 -16.07 -2.82
C ARG A 14 0.29 -17.32 -2.04
N ARG A 15 1.04 -17.61 -0.98
CA ARG A 15 0.73 -18.55 0.08
C ARG A 15 1.04 -17.71 1.30
N PRO A 16 0.06 -17.29 2.10
CA PRO A 16 0.32 -16.36 3.19
C PRO A 16 1.35 -16.96 4.15
N VAL A 17 2.62 -16.62 3.93
CA VAL A 17 3.75 -17.03 4.77
C VAL A 17 3.70 -16.21 6.06
N SER A 18 3.17 -14.99 5.94
CA SER A 18 2.84 -14.14 7.06
C SER A 18 1.35 -14.24 7.40
N ASN A 19 1.06 -14.42 8.70
CA ASN A 19 -0.30 -14.30 9.25
C ASN A 19 -0.97 -12.97 8.88
N HIS A 20 -0.16 -11.93 8.63
CA HIS A 20 -0.59 -10.59 8.27
C HIS A 20 -1.14 -10.51 6.84
N ALA A 21 -0.45 -11.10 5.87
CA ALA A 21 -0.94 -11.20 4.50
C ALA A 21 -2.21 -12.07 4.43
N ALA A 22 -2.27 -13.15 5.24
CA ALA A 22 -3.48 -13.97 5.38
C ALA A 22 -4.68 -13.13 5.84
N GLU A 23 -4.48 -12.31 6.86
CA GLU A 23 -5.52 -11.45 7.42
C GLU A 23 -5.94 -10.35 6.43
N ILE A 24 -5.00 -9.74 5.70
CA ILE A 24 -5.35 -8.79 4.63
C ILE A 24 -6.23 -9.48 3.57
N LEU A 25 -5.85 -10.67 3.11
CA LEU A 25 -6.65 -11.45 2.15
C LEU A 25 -8.03 -11.79 2.71
N ASN A 26 -8.13 -12.15 3.99
CA ASN A 26 -9.40 -12.42 4.67
C ASN A 26 -10.30 -11.17 4.68
N ARG A 27 -9.74 -9.99 4.98
CA ARG A 27 -10.48 -8.72 4.98
C ARG A 27 -10.90 -8.27 3.58
N ILE A 28 -10.08 -8.55 2.58
CA ILE A 28 -10.42 -8.37 1.17
C ILE A 28 -11.60 -9.29 0.80
N LYS A 29 -11.57 -10.57 1.17
CA LYS A 29 -12.69 -11.50 0.94
C LYS A 29 -13.98 -11.03 1.60
N GLN A 30 -13.89 -10.42 2.78
CA GLN A 30 -15.01 -9.77 3.48
C GLN A 30 -15.42 -8.42 2.88
N ARG A 31 -14.80 -7.98 1.78
CA ARG A 31 -15.02 -6.67 1.12
C ARG A 31 -14.76 -5.45 2.02
N ARG A 32 -14.02 -5.61 3.11
CA ARG A 32 -13.67 -4.52 4.06
C ARG A 32 -12.44 -3.73 3.61
N VAL A 33 -11.56 -4.37 2.86
CA VAL A 33 -10.30 -3.81 2.38
C VAL A 33 -10.25 -3.83 0.86
N LYS A 34 -9.74 -2.75 0.28
CA LYS A 34 -9.38 -2.61 -1.13
C LYS A 34 -7.87 -2.44 -1.25
N ILE A 35 -7.30 -2.69 -2.43
CA ILE A 35 -5.90 -2.40 -2.72
C ILE A 35 -5.83 -1.19 -3.64
N ALA A 36 -5.01 -0.19 -3.31
CA ALA A 36 -4.74 0.96 -4.17
C ALA A 36 -3.43 0.75 -4.95
N VAL A 37 -3.47 1.03 -6.24
CA VAL A 37 -2.34 0.94 -7.17
C VAL A 37 -2.38 2.10 -8.16
N GLY A 38 -1.23 2.49 -8.68
CA GLY A 38 -1.12 3.50 -9.73
C GLY A 38 0.34 3.77 -10.09
N GLY A 39 0.56 4.41 -11.24
CA GLY A 39 1.88 4.81 -11.70
C GLY A 39 2.89 3.66 -11.73
N LYS A 40 4.10 3.93 -11.25
CA LYS A 40 5.21 2.96 -11.24
C LYS A 40 4.88 1.72 -10.41
N LEU A 41 4.17 1.86 -9.28
CA LEU A 41 3.82 0.74 -8.40
C LEU A 41 2.92 -0.29 -9.11
N TYR A 42 1.98 0.16 -9.94
CA TYR A 42 1.15 -0.75 -10.73
C TYR A 42 2.01 -1.63 -11.65
N ARG A 43 3.02 -1.04 -12.31
CA ARG A 43 3.92 -1.73 -13.24
C ARG A 43 4.83 -2.70 -12.50
N GLU A 44 5.36 -2.28 -11.35
CA GLU A 44 6.17 -3.14 -10.47
C GLU A 44 5.36 -4.36 -10.03
N LEU A 45 4.16 -4.17 -9.49
CA LEU A 45 3.30 -5.27 -9.06
C LEU A 45 2.87 -6.17 -10.23
N ALA A 46 2.64 -5.61 -11.42
CA ALA A 46 2.29 -6.36 -12.62
C ALA A 46 3.43 -7.27 -13.13
N GLN A 47 4.69 -6.93 -12.83
CA GLN A 47 5.85 -7.77 -13.12
C GLN A 47 6.05 -8.88 -12.07
N THR A 48 5.40 -8.76 -10.92
CA THR A 48 5.41 -9.81 -9.90
C THR A 48 4.28 -10.82 -10.10
N ARG A 49 4.30 -11.89 -9.30
CA ARG A 49 3.21 -12.87 -9.24
C ARG A 49 1.92 -12.30 -8.62
N PHE A 50 1.92 -11.05 -8.14
CA PHE A 50 0.75 -10.35 -7.61
C PHE A 50 -0.23 -9.90 -8.70
N LEU A 51 0.18 -9.92 -9.97
CA LEU A 51 -0.68 -9.62 -11.12
C LEU A 51 -1.99 -10.44 -11.12
N GLY A 52 -1.92 -11.74 -10.81
CA GLY A 52 -3.11 -12.60 -10.76
C GLY A 52 -4.12 -12.10 -9.73
N LEU A 53 -3.64 -11.74 -8.53
CA LEU A 53 -4.48 -11.15 -7.49
C LEU A 53 -5.04 -9.80 -7.94
N MET A 54 -4.24 -8.92 -8.56
CA MET A 54 -4.74 -7.65 -9.08
C MET A 54 -5.88 -7.82 -10.08
N ILE A 55 -5.78 -8.78 -10.99
CA ILE A 55 -6.83 -9.09 -11.98
C ILE A 55 -8.11 -9.52 -11.25
N GLU A 56 -8.00 -10.42 -10.27
CA GLU A 56 -9.14 -10.85 -9.45
C GLU A 56 -9.77 -9.69 -8.70
N LEU A 57 -8.97 -8.88 -8.00
CA LEU A 57 -9.42 -7.71 -7.26
C LEU A 57 -10.11 -6.68 -8.16
N LYS A 58 -9.58 -6.48 -9.37
CA LYS A 58 -10.19 -5.60 -10.37
C LYS A 58 -11.57 -6.12 -10.79
N ARG A 59 -11.69 -7.42 -11.06
CA ARG A 59 -12.96 -8.06 -11.44
C ARG A 59 -14.05 -7.92 -10.37
N ILE A 60 -13.67 -7.96 -9.09
CA ILE A 60 -14.62 -7.85 -7.97
C ILE A 60 -14.75 -6.43 -7.40
N GLY A 61 -14.15 -5.42 -8.05
CA GLY A 61 -14.24 -4.01 -7.63
C GLY A 61 -13.48 -3.66 -6.35
N LEU A 62 -12.48 -4.46 -5.96
CA LEU A 62 -11.63 -4.26 -4.79
C LEU A 62 -10.22 -3.75 -5.13
N LEU A 63 -9.91 -3.54 -6.41
CA LEU A 63 -8.72 -2.81 -6.85
C LEU A 63 -9.11 -1.35 -7.15
N VAL A 64 -8.46 -0.40 -6.48
CA VAL A 64 -8.57 1.04 -6.74
C VAL A 64 -7.38 1.44 -7.59
N THR A 65 -7.64 1.77 -8.85
CA THR A 65 -6.60 2.26 -9.77
C THR A 65 -6.62 3.79 -9.77
N ILE A 66 -5.47 4.38 -9.53
CA ILE A 66 -5.27 5.83 -9.55
C ILE A 66 -4.64 6.22 -10.89
N ASP A 67 -5.05 7.37 -11.42
CA ASP A 67 -4.55 7.89 -12.69
C ASP A 67 -3.02 8.05 -12.68
N ASP A 68 -2.36 7.46 -13.69
CA ASP A 68 -0.91 7.45 -13.83
C ASP A 68 -0.32 8.86 -13.98
N ALA A 69 -0.99 9.77 -14.69
CA ALA A 69 -0.53 11.14 -14.89
C ALA A 69 -0.59 11.94 -13.58
N LEU A 70 -1.64 11.73 -12.78
CA LEU A 70 -1.73 12.34 -11.44
C LEU A 70 -0.59 11.84 -10.54
N VAL A 71 -0.39 10.52 -10.46
CA VAL A 71 0.70 9.93 -9.65
C VAL A 71 2.06 10.43 -10.12
N PHE A 72 2.30 10.49 -11.43
CA PHE A 72 3.56 10.98 -12.00
C PHE A 72 3.80 12.47 -11.65
N SER A 73 2.79 13.33 -11.81
CA SER A 73 2.90 14.74 -11.47
C SER A 73 3.20 14.96 -9.98
N GLU A 74 2.60 14.15 -9.11
CA GLU A 74 2.83 14.23 -7.67
C GLU A 74 4.19 13.62 -7.28
N THR A 75 4.65 12.60 -8.01
CA THR A 75 5.98 12.01 -7.80
C THR A 75 7.06 13.07 -7.94
N LYS A 76 6.99 13.92 -8.98
CA LYS A 76 7.94 15.03 -9.17
C LYS A 76 7.97 16.00 -7.98
N LYS A 77 6.80 16.36 -7.44
CA LYS A 77 6.73 17.25 -6.26
C LYS A 77 7.27 16.59 -5.00
N VAL A 78 7.12 15.27 -4.88
CA VAL A 78 7.62 14.50 -3.74
C VAL A 78 9.14 14.33 -3.84
N GLU A 79 9.70 14.17 -5.04
CA GLU A 79 11.15 14.11 -5.31
C GLU A 79 11.88 15.41 -4.94
N GLU A 80 11.20 16.55 -4.99
CA GLU A 80 11.75 17.85 -4.53
C GLU A 80 11.91 17.91 -3.00
N LEU A 81 11.28 16.99 -2.26
CA LEU A 81 11.41 16.91 -0.81
C LEU A 81 12.66 16.12 -0.41
N LYS A 82 13.13 16.36 0.81
CA LYS A 82 14.21 15.57 1.39
C LYS A 82 13.70 14.20 1.84
N LEU A 83 13.70 13.23 0.92
CA LEU A 83 13.32 11.85 1.18
C LEU A 83 14.49 11.02 1.72
N LYS A 84 14.17 9.96 2.45
CA LYS A 84 15.11 8.89 2.79
C LYS A 84 14.92 7.66 1.91
N SER A 85 13.70 7.44 1.42
CA SER A 85 13.31 6.33 0.57
C SER A 85 13.57 6.64 -0.90
N ASP A 86 13.95 5.60 -1.65
CA ASP A 86 14.11 5.64 -3.10
C ASP A 86 12.79 5.35 -3.85
N ASP A 87 11.66 5.30 -3.13
CA ASP A 87 10.31 5.01 -3.66
C ASP A 87 9.36 6.23 -3.58
N PRO A 88 9.70 7.36 -4.23
CA PRO A 88 8.86 8.58 -4.20
C PRO A 88 7.47 8.35 -4.79
N HIS A 89 7.33 7.40 -5.72
CA HIS A 89 6.05 7.05 -6.34
C HIS A 89 5.04 6.45 -5.36
N ILE A 90 5.49 5.76 -4.31
CA ILE A 90 4.60 5.21 -3.27
C ILE A 90 4.06 6.33 -2.39
N LEU A 91 4.92 7.28 -2.00
CA LEU A 91 4.55 8.47 -1.23
C LEU A 91 3.58 9.35 -2.04
N ALA A 92 3.87 9.56 -3.33
CA ALA A 92 2.99 10.27 -4.26
C ALA A 92 1.64 9.57 -4.41
N LEU A 93 1.62 8.24 -4.59
CA LEU A 93 0.38 7.47 -4.63
C LEU A 93 -0.44 7.68 -3.35
N SER A 94 0.19 7.69 -2.18
CA SER A 94 -0.50 7.97 -0.91
C SER A 94 -1.09 9.38 -0.83
N ARG A 95 -0.38 10.39 -1.38
CA ARG A 95 -0.88 11.76 -1.44
C ARG A 95 -2.08 11.89 -2.36
N VAL A 96 -1.98 11.40 -3.59
CA VAL A 96 -3.05 11.50 -4.61
C VAL A 96 -4.28 10.68 -4.22
N SER A 97 -4.07 9.45 -3.74
CA SER A 97 -5.18 8.54 -3.39
C SER A 97 -5.81 8.83 -2.03
N GLY A 98 -5.15 9.63 -1.19
CA GLY A 98 -5.51 9.79 0.22
C GLY A 98 -5.27 8.54 1.08
N VAL A 99 -4.70 7.46 0.54
CA VAL A 99 -4.47 6.21 1.27
C VAL A 99 -3.35 6.39 2.27
N LYS A 100 -3.67 6.22 3.57
CA LYS A 100 -2.71 6.39 4.68
C LYS A 100 -2.32 5.07 5.35
N LEU A 101 -2.52 3.94 4.67
CA LEU A 101 -2.13 2.62 5.17
C LEU A 101 -1.28 1.90 4.13
N ILE A 102 -0.07 1.50 4.51
CA ILE A 102 0.86 0.77 3.65
C ILE A 102 1.33 -0.53 4.31
N TYR A 103 1.49 -1.58 3.49
CA TYR A 103 2.18 -2.81 3.86
C TYR A 103 3.59 -2.83 3.28
N THR A 104 4.61 -2.70 4.15
CA THR A 104 6.03 -2.64 3.77
C THR A 104 6.94 -3.03 4.95
N GLU A 105 8.18 -3.41 4.67
CA GLU A 105 9.27 -3.55 5.65
C GLU A 105 10.44 -2.60 5.38
N ASP A 106 10.33 -1.74 4.36
CA ASP A 106 11.39 -0.79 4.04
C ASP A 106 11.46 0.31 5.12
N LYS A 107 12.57 0.36 5.85
CA LYS A 107 12.75 1.30 6.96
C LYS A 107 12.78 2.76 6.52
N ASN A 108 13.32 3.04 5.35
CA ASN A 108 13.38 4.40 4.82
C ASN A 108 12.00 4.86 4.40
N LEU A 109 11.26 4.02 3.66
CA LEU A 109 9.87 4.29 3.28
C LEU A 109 8.97 4.43 4.51
N ILE A 110 9.14 3.57 5.52
CA ILE A 110 8.42 3.67 6.80
C ILE A 110 8.66 5.02 7.48
N THR A 111 9.90 5.50 7.43
CA THR A 111 10.28 6.78 8.05
C THR A 111 9.60 7.94 7.34
N ASP A 112 9.68 7.97 6.00
CA ASP A 112 9.07 9.02 5.19
C ASP A 112 7.54 8.98 5.24
N PHE A 113 6.95 7.79 5.26
CA PHE A 113 5.49 7.61 5.35
C PHE A 113 4.91 8.09 6.70
N LYS A 114 5.76 8.16 7.74
CA LYS A 114 5.44 8.67 9.08
C LYS A 114 5.74 10.16 9.25
N ASP A 115 6.44 10.78 8.32
CA ASP A 115 6.77 12.19 8.36
C ASP A 115 5.57 13.01 7.90
N THR A 116 5.06 13.90 8.76
CA THR A 116 3.91 14.76 8.45
C THR A 116 4.21 15.85 7.43
N ALA A 117 5.48 16.19 7.21
CA ALA A 117 5.88 17.08 6.13
C ALA A 117 5.72 16.39 4.75
N ILE A 118 5.82 15.06 4.72
CA ILE A 118 5.64 14.27 3.51
C ILE A 118 4.19 13.79 3.40
N ILE A 119 3.62 13.18 4.44
CA ILE A 119 2.26 12.64 4.43
C ILE A 119 1.45 13.21 5.60
N SER A 120 0.46 14.06 5.28
CA SER A 120 -0.50 14.58 6.25
C SER A 120 -1.94 14.10 5.95
N PRO A 121 -2.70 13.61 6.95
CA PRO A 121 -2.24 13.23 8.29
C PRO A 121 -1.26 12.05 8.24
N LYS A 122 -0.53 11.84 9.35
CA LYS A 122 0.52 10.81 9.48
C LYS A 122 0.07 9.45 8.97
N GLY A 123 0.88 8.85 8.09
CA GLY A 123 0.66 7.51 7.57
C GLY A 123 0.82 6.43 8.63
N LYS A 124 0.13 5.31 8.39
CA LYS A 124 0.20 4.10 9.20
C LYS A 124 0.83 2.98 8.42
N ILE A 125 1.63 2.19 9.12
CA ILE A 125 2.39 1.09 8.55
C ILE A 125 1.90 -0.21 9.11
N PHE A 126 1.92 -1.19 8.24
CA PHE A 126 1.74 -2.59 8.52
C PHE A 126 2.98 -3.32 8.00
N SER A 127 3.51 -4.26 8.79
CA SER A 127 4.64 -5.11 8.39
C SER A 127 4.37 -6.56 8.83
N PRO A 128 4.99 -7.56 8.17
CA PRO A 128 5.02 -8.96 8.64
C PRO A 128 5.45 -9.12 10.11
N THR A 129 6.26 -8.20 10.62
CA THR A 129 6.77 -8.17 12.01
C THR A 129 5.89 -7.40 12.99
N THR A 130 4.85 -6.71 12.52
CA THR A 130 3.94 -5.95 13.38
C THR A 130 3.13 -6.91 14.25
N SER A 131 2.96 -6.64 15.55
CA SER A 131 2.13 -7.51 16.41
C SER A 131 0.73 -7.75 15.83
N SER A 132 0.26 -9.00 15.86
CA SER A 132 -1.08 -9.40 15.37
C SER A 132 -2.21 -8.59 16.01
N LYS A 133 -2.09 -8.21 17.29
CA LYS A 133 -3.08 -7.36 17.97
C LYS A 133 -3.20 -5.98 17.32
N ILE A 134 -2.06 -5.33 17.05
CA ILE A 134 -2.00 -4.00 16.41
C ILE A 134 -2.53 -4.11 14.98
N THR A 135 -2.13 -5.17 14.29
CA THR A 135 -2.60 -5.50 12.95
C THR A 135 -4.13 -5.58 12.88
N CYS A 136 -4.74 -6.41 13.72
CA CYS A 136 -6.18 -6.59 13.75
C CYS A 136 -6.88 -5.29 14.11
N ALA A 137 -6.36 -4.53 15.08
CA ALA A 137 -6.92 -3.25 15.49
C ALA A 137 -6.87 -2.20 14.36
N LEU A 138 -5.79 -2.14 13.59
CA LEU A 138 -5.67 -1.26 12.42
C LEU A 138 -6.69 -1.68 11.35
N LEU A 139 -6.70 -2.95 10.95
CA LEU A 139 -7.63 -3.43 9.92
C LEU A 139 -9.10 -3.34 10.34
N GLN A 140 -9.42 -3.47 11.63
CA GLN A 140 -10.77 -3.23 12.17
C GLN A 140 -11.12 -1.74 12.15
N LYS A 141 -10.25 -0.87 12.66
CA LYS A 141 -10.51 0.57 12.78
C LYS A 141 -10.76 1.24 11.42
N PHE A 142 -10.17 0.68 10.36
CA PHE A 142 -10.36 1.21 9.02
C PHE A 142 -11.20 0.31 8.09
N GLY A 143 -11.74 -0.79 8.61
CA GLY A 143 -12.57 -1.75 7.86
C GLY A 143 -14.07 -1.62 8.12
N ASN A 144 -14.47 -0.67 8.97
CA ASN A 144 -15.87 -0.29 9.22
C ASN A 144 -16.24 0.96 8.42
#